data_AF-A0A0S2MSZ1-F1
#
_entry.id   AF-A0A0S2MSZ1-F1
#
_cell.length_a   1.000
_cell.length_b   1.000
_cell.length_c   1.000
_cell.angle_alpha   90.00
_cell.angle_beta   90.00
_cell.angle_gamma   90.00
#
_symmetry.space_group_name_H-M   'P 1'
#
loop_
_entity.id
_entity.type
_entity.pdbx_description
1 polymer ?
#
loop_
_entity_poly.entity_id
_entity_poly.type
_entity_poly.pdbx_seq_one_letter_code
_entity_poly.pdbx_strand_id
1 'polypeptide(L)'
;RHTLTQQKDSFIEKLLSGRHHVTRDKQGRIFLDRDSELFRIILNFLRNPLTIPIPKDLSESEALLKEAEFYGIKFLPFPLVFCIGGFDGVEYLNSMELLDISQQCWRMCTPMSTKKAYFGSAVLNNFLYVFGGNNYDYKALFETEVYDRLRDVWYVSSNLNIPRRNNCGVTSNGRIYCIGGYDGSSIIPNVEAYDHRMKAWVEVAPLNTPRSSAMCVAFDNKIYVIGGTNGERLNSIEVYEEKMNKWEQFPYALLEARSSRAAFNYLNQIYVVGGIDNEHNILDSVEQYQPFNKRWQFLNGVPEKKMNFGAATLSDSYIITGGENGEVLNSCHFF
;
A
#
# COMPACT_ATOMS: atom_id res chain seq x y z
N ARG A 1 2.35 35.17 9.79
CA ARG A 1 3.30 34.24 10.46
C ARG A 1 2.55 33.06 11.04
N HIS A 2 1.69 33.25 12.04
CA HIS A 2 0.93 32.18 12.72
C HIS A 2 0.36 31.11 11.77
N THR A 3 -0.47 31.49 10.80
CA THR A 3 -1.09 30.57 9.80
C THR A 3 -0.10 29.69 9.05
N LEU A 4 1.03 30.25 8.62
CA LEU A 4 2.01 29.55 7.78
C LEU A 4 3.02 28.72 8.59
N THR A 5 2.95 28.76 9.93
CA THR A 5 3.87 28.05 10.83
C THR A 5 3.14 27.08 11.76
N GLN A 6 1.88 26.73 11.46
CA GLN A 6 1.08 25.82 12.28
C GLN A 6 1.59 24.37 12.22
N GLN A 7 2.05 23.92 11.05
CA GLN A 7 2.65 22.61 10.87
C GLN A 7 4.17 22.71 11.02
N LYS A 8 4.67 22.26 12.17
CA LYS A 8 6.10 22.28 12.50
C LYS A 8 6.90 21.44 11.51
N ASP A 9 8.13 21.88 11.25
CA ASP A 9 9.09 21.23 10.36
C ASP A 9 8.69 21.13 8.88
N SER A 10 7.53 21.68 8.51
CA SER A 10 7.14 21.93 7.12
C SER A 10 8.14 22.87 6.43
N PHE A 11 8.26 22.77 5.11
CA PHE A 11 9.18 23.62 4.34
C PHE A 11 8.80 25.10 4.48
N ILE A 12 7.50 25.40 4.45
CA ILE A 12 7.01 26.77 4.61
C ILE A 12 7.26 27.35 6.02
N GLU A 13 7.21 26.52 7.06
CA GLU A 13 7.59 26.94 8.42
C GLU A 13 9.08 27.24 8.51
N LYS A 14 9.94 26.37 7.94
CA LYS A 14 11.40 26.54 7.92
C LYS A 14 11.85 27.80 7.18
N LEU A 15 11.17 28.13 6.07
CA LEU A 15 11.38 29.40 5.34
C LEU A 15 11.09 30.62 6.22
N LEU A 16 10.03 30.58 7.04
CA LEU A 16 9.60 31.70 7.88
C LEU A 16 10.29 31.77 9.24
N SER A 17 10.90 30.67 9.70
CA SER A 17 11.68 30.62 10.93
C SER A 17 13.15 30.99 10.71
N GLY A 18 13.57 31.25 9.47
CA GLY A 18 14.95 31.63 9.12
C GLY A 18 15.92 30.44 9.11
N ARG A 19 15.40 29.21 9.15
CA ARG A 19 16.20 27.96 9.09
C ARG A 19 16.56 27.53 7.67
N HIS A 20 16.05 28.24 6.67
CA HIS A 20 16.30 27.97 5.26
C HIS A 20 16.62 29.27 4.51
N HIS A 21 17.42 29.18 3.45
CA HIS A 21 17.67 30.32 2.56
C HIS A 21 16.37 30.75 1.86
N VAL A 22 16.19 32.06 1.68
CA VAL A 22 14.96 32.66 1.16
C VAL A 22 15.29 33.63 0.04
N THR A 23 14.68 33.43 -1.12
CA THR A 23 14.69 34.42 -2.21
C THR A 23 13.65 35.50 -1.92
N ARG A 24 14.00 36.76 -2.20
CA ARG A 24 13.10 37.90 -2.00
C ARG A 24 12.86 38.66 -3.30
N ASP A 25 11.66 39.22 -3.43
CA ASP A 25 11.31 40.10 -4.55
C ASP A 25 11.88 41.51 -4.36
N LYS A 26 11.60 42.40 -5.32
CA LYS A 26 12.04 43.80 -5.29
C LYS A 26 11.48 44.60 -4.10
N GLN A 27 10.39 44.14 -3.50
CA GLN A 27 9.76 44.74 -2.32
C GLN A 27 10.24 44.10 -1.01
N GLY A 28 11.21 43.18 -1.06
CA GLY A 28 11.75 42.49 0.10
C GLY A 28 10.84 41.39 0.67
N ARG A 29 9.76 41.03 -0.03
CA ARG A 29 8.86 39.93 0.37
C ARG A 29 9.47 38.60 -0.04
N ILE A 30 9.13 37.53 0.68
CA ILE A 30 9.54 36.17 0.30
C ILE A 30 8.91 35.84 -1.06
N PHE A 31 9.74 35.37 -1.99
CA PHE A 31 9.31 34.94 -3.31
C PHE A 31 9.46 33.44 -3.45
N LEU A 32 8.39 32.80 -3.93
CA LEU A 32 8.34 31.37 -4.23
C LEU A 32 7.85 31.23 -5.67
N ASP A 33 8.68 30.66 -6.54
CA ASP A 33 8.36 30.44 -7.94
C ASP A 33 7.52 29.17 -8.10
N ARG A 34 6.27 29.24 -7.65
CA ARG A 34 5.30 28.13 -7.57
C ARG A 34 3.95 28.57 -8.10
N ASP A 35 3.06 27.60 -8.31
CA ASP A 35 1.69 27.87 -8.77
C ASP A 35 0.91 28.67 -7.72
N SER A 36 0.47 29.86 -8.11
CA SER A 36 -0.22 30.79 -7.22
C SER A 36 -1.62 30.34 -6.83
N GLU A 37 -2.29 29.56 -7.68
CA GLU A 37 -3.64 29.05 -7.42
C GLU A 37 -3.59 27.86 -6.46
N LEU A 38 -2.65 26.93 -6.64
CA LEU A 38 -2.44 25.85 -5.68
C LEU A 38 -2.03 26.38 -4.31
N PHE A 39 -1.15 27.39 -4.26
CA PHE A 39 -0.82 28.05 -3.00
C PHE A 39 -2.02 28.75 -2.37
N ARG A 40 -2.91 29.36 -3.17
CA ARG A 40 -4.16 29.96 -2.68
C ARG A 40 -5.04 28.92 -1.98
N ILE A 41 -5.19 27.74 -2.57
CA ILE A 41 -5.95 26.62 -1.98
C ILE A 41 -5.32 26.18 -0.66
N ILE A 42 -4.01 25.93 -0.63
CA ILE A 42 -3.28 25.51 0.59
C ILE A 42 -3.38 26.58 1.67
N LEU A 43 -3.23 27.86 1.32
CA LEU A 43 -3.35 28.96 2.27
C LEU A 43 -4.75 29.05 2.88
N ASN A 44 -5.80 28.82 2.09
CA ASN A 44 -7.17 28.79 2.60
C ASN A 44 -7.40 27.61 3.55
N PHE A 45 -6.85 26.44 3.24
CA PHE A 45 -6.81 25.32 4.17
C PHE A 45 -6.09 25.68 5.48
N LEU A 46 -4.89 26.26 5.42
CA LEU A 46 -4.15 26.65 6.63
C LEU A 46 -4.88 27.71 7.47
N ARG A 47 -5.77 28.51 6.87
CA ARG A 47 -6.62 29.46 7.61
C ARG A 47 -7.75 28.76 8.37
N ASN A 48 -8.28 27.65 7.84
CA ASN A 48 -9.30 26.83 8.47
C ASN A 48 -9.05 25.32 8.21
N PRO A 49 -8.17 24.66 8.99
CA PRO A 49 -7.78 23.28 8.73
C PRO A 49 -8.89 22.24 8.92
N LEU A 50 -10.05 22.65 9.46
CA LEU A 50 -11.23 21.79 9.58
C LEU A 50 -11.96 21.59 8.24
N THR A 51 -11.65 22.40 7.22
CA THR A 51 -12.25 22.29 5.89
C THR A 51 -11.17 21.84 4.89
N ILE A 52 -11.27 20.59 4.47
CA ILE A 52 -10.34 20.00 3.50
C ILE A 52 -10.63 20.55 2.10
N PRO A 53 -9.60 20.88 1.29
CA PRO A 53 -9.80 21.26 -0.11
C PRO A 53 -10.49 20.16 -0.91
N ILE A 54 -11.43 20.55 -1.76
CA ILE A 54 -12.04 19.67 -2.76
C ILE A 54 -11.54 20.13 -4.14
N PRO A 55 -10.62 19.39 -4.77
CA PRO A 55 -10.15 19.67 -6.12
C PRO A 55 -11.29 19.54 -7.13
N LYS A 56 -11.31 20.41 -8.14
CA LYS A 56 -12.36 20.43 -9.17
C LYS A 56 -12.30 19.24 -10.16
N ASP A 57 -11.11 18.66 -10.33
CA ASP A 57 -10.85 17.56 -11.25
C ASP A 57 -9.61 16.74 -10.83
N LEU A 58 -9.33 15.65 -11.56
CA LEU A 58 -8.19 14.77 -11.27
C LEU A 58 -6.83 15.49 -11.40
N SER A 59 -6.69 16.39 -12.38
CA SER A 59 -5.44 17.13 -12.61
C SER A 59 -5.14 18.06 -11.43
N GLU A 60 -6.15 18.78 -10.93
CA GLU A 60 -5.99 19.64 -9.76
C GLU A 60 -5.73 18.81 -8.49
N SER A 61 -6.36 17.63 -8.34
CA SER A 61 -6.11 16.74 -7.20
C SER A 61 -4.66 16.25 -7.14
N GLU A 62 -4.15 15.73 -8.27
CA GLU A 62 -2.76 15.30 -8.39
C GLU A 62 -1.78 16.47 -8.15
N ALA A 63 -2.07 17.65 -8.72
CA ALA A 63 -1.22 18.83 -8.56
C ALA A 63 -1.22 19.36 -7.12
N LEU A 64 -2.39 19.40 -6.47
CA LEU A 64 -2.53 19.88 -5.10
C LEU A 64 -1.79 18.98 -4.10
N LEU A 65 -1.84 17.66 -4.27
CA LEU A 65 -1.11 16.72 -3.42
C LEU A 65 0.41 16.86 -3.58
N LYS A 66 0.90 17.04 -4.81
CA LYS A 66 2.32 17.32 -5.10
C LYS A 66 2.76 18.66 -4.50
N GLU A 67 1.92 19.69 -4.60
CA GLU A 67 2.23 21.01 -4.05
C GLU A 67 2.22 21.00 -2.52
N ALA A 68 1.27 20.28 -1.90
CA ALA A 68 1.24 20.08 -0.46
C ALA A 68 2.48 19.31 0.04
N GLU A 69 2.93 18.29 -0.70
CA GLU A 69 4.19 17.58 -0.44
C GLU A 69 5.39 18.54 -0.49
N PHE A 70 5.49 19.38 -1.53
CA PHE A 70 6.54 20.39 -1.64
C PHE A 70 6.59 21.33 -0.43
N TYR A 71 5.43 21.82 0.03
CA TYR A 71 5.36 22.69 1.20
C TYR A 71 5.52 21.94 2.54
N GLY A 72 5.49 20.61 2.53
CA GLY A 72 5.47 19.79 3.74
C GLY A 72 4.17 19.94 4.54
N ILE A 73 3.05 20.11 3.85
CA ILE A 73 1.72 20.27 4.45
C ILE A 73 0.93 18.96 4.34
N LYS A 74 0.32 18.54 5.45
CA LYS A 74 -0.67 17.46 5.49
C LYS A 74 -2.06 18.05 5.67
N PHE A 75 -3.01 17.61 4.84
CA PHE A 75 -4.41 18.05 4.97
C PHE A 75 -5.11 17.45 6.19
N LEU A 76 -4.66 16.29 6.66
CA LEU A 76 -5.12 15.66 7.89
C LEU A 76 -3.94 15.40 8.82
N PRO A 77 -4.10 15.59 10.15
CA PRO A 77 -3.05 15.34 11.12
C PRO A 77 -2.93 13.85 11.53
N PHE A 78 -3.70 12.96 10.90
CA PHE A 78 -3.73 11.52 11.15
C PHE A 78 -3.82 10.73 9.83
N PRO A 79 -3.36 9.47 9.80
CA PRO A 79 -3.50 8.62 8.62
C PRO A 79 -4.98 8.22 8.41
N LEU A 80 -5.35 7.99 7.15
CA LEU A 80 -6.63 7.36 6.80
C LEU A 80 -6.37 5.88 6.54
N VAL A 81 -7.07 5.02 7.27
CA VAL A 81 -6.94 3.56 7.15
C VAL A 81 -8.19 3.00 6.48
N PHE A 82 -8.00 2.36 5.33
CA PHE A 82 -9.08 1.81 4.52
C PHE A 82 -9.05 0.28 4.50
N CYS A 83 -10.19 -0.36 4.74
CA CYS A 83 -10.43 -1.77 4.44
C CYS A 83 -11.24 -1.86 3.15
N ILE A 84 -10.78 -2.61 2.16
CA ILE A 84 -11.32 -2.54 0.79
C ILE A 84 -11.66 -3.94 0.28
N GLY A 85 -12.88 -4.12 -0.23
CA GLY A 85 -13.32 -5.33 -0.91
C GLY A 85 -13.26 -6.59 -0.05
N GLY A 86 -12.99 -7.74 -0.69
CA GLY A 86 -12.89 -9.03 -0.01
C GLY A 86 -14.11 -9.92 -0.26
N PHE A 87 -14.36 -10.84 0.67
CA PHE A 87 -15.42 -11.83 0.61
C PHE A 87 -16.00 -12.00 2.02
N ASP A 88 -17.32 -11.90 2.17
CA ASP A 88 -17.99 -11.95 3.49
C ASP A 88 -18.42 -13.37 3.92
N GLY A 89 -18.06 -14.39 3.14
CA GLY A 89 -18.50 -15.77 3.30
C GLY A 89 -19.58 -16.19 2.30
N VAL A 90 -20.28 -15.22 1.68
CA VAL A 90 -21.37 -15.46 0.72
C VAL A 90 -21.25 -14.60 -0.54
N GLU A 91 -20.70 -13.39 -0.47
CA GLU A 91 -20.61 -12.46 -1.58
C GLU A 91 -19.21 -11.83 -1.67
N TYR A 92 -18.78 -11.59 -2.91
CA TYR A 92 -17.62 -10.72 -3.15
C TYR A 92 -18.02 -9.27 -2.90
N LEU A 93 -17.10 -8.52 -2.29
CA LEU A 93 -17.38 -7.16 -1.83
C LEU A 93 -16.72 -6.12 -2.74
N ASN A 94 -17.41 -5.01 -2.93
CA ASN A 94 -16.86 -3.76 -3.43
C ASN A 94 -16.92 -2.64 -2.38
N SER A 95 -17.44 -2.93 -1.18
CA SER A 95 -17.46 -2.01 -0.07
C SER A 95 -16.06 -1.57 0.34
N MET A 96 -15.98 -0.37 0.89
CA MET A 96 -14.81 0.14 1.56
C MET A 96 -15.22 0.64 2.94
N GLU A 97 -14.42 0.36 3.96
CA GLU A 97 -14.57 0.91 5.30
C GLU A 97 -13.39 1.82 5.63
N LEU A 98 -13.65 2.88 6.39
CA LEU A 98 -12.67 3.85 6.87
C LEU A 98 -12.69 3.86 8.39
N LEU A 99 -11.51 3.78 9.02
CA LEU A 99 -11.37 3.91 10.47
C LEU A 99 -11.63 5.36 10.90
N ASP A 100 -12.71 5.59 11.65
CA ASP A 100 -12.97 6.85 12.33
C ASP A 100 -12.24 6.87 13.67
N ILE A 101 -11.08 7.53 13.69
CA ILE A 101 -10.23 7.65 14.88
C ILE A 101 -10.95 8.41 16.02
N SER A 102 -11.83 9.37 15.69
CA SER A 102 -12.52 10.15 16.72
C SER A 102 -13.58 9.33 17.46
N GLN A 103 -14.18 8.36 16.77
CA GLN A 103 -15.26 7.52 17.31
C GLN A 103 -14.82 6.08 17.60
N GLN A 104 -13.57 5.74 17.32
CA GLN A 104 -12.99 4.42 17.56
C GLN A 104 -13.81 3.30 16.90
N CYS A 105 -14.28 3.53 15.68
CA CYS A 105 -15.11 2.59 14.94
C CYS A 105 -14.82 2.63 13.44
N TRP A 106 -15.15 1.54 12.74
CA TRP A 106 -15.16 1.52 11.29
C TRP A 106 -16.45 2.14 10.75
N ARG A 107 -16.34 2.89 9.64
CA ARG A 107 -17.46 3.49 8.93
C ARG A 107 -17.43 3.08 7.47
N MET A 108 -18.60 2.79 6.90
CA MET A 108 -18.73 2.60 5.46
C MET A 108 -18.25 3.86 4.72
N CYS A 109 -17.52 3.65 3.64
CA CYS A 109 -16.94 4.63 2.75
C CYS A 109 -17.35 4.31 1.31
N THR A 110 -17.01 5.20 0.37
CA THR A 110 -17.37 5.09 -1.04
C THR A 110 -16.88 3.77 -1.65
N PRO A 111 -17.78 2.88 -2.13
CA PRO A 111 -17.39 1.59 -2.67
C PRO A 111 -16.69 1.73 -4.02
N MET A 112 -15.81 0.78 -4.34
CA MET A 112 -15.29 0.62 -5.70
C MET A 112 -16.36 0.07 -6.65
N SER A 113 -16.10 0.07 -7.95
CA SER A 113 -17.08 -0.36 -8.95
C SER A 113 -17.22 -1.88 -8.95
N THR A 114 -16.09 -2.59 -9.04
CA THR A 114 -16.08 -4.04 -9.23
C THR A 114 -15.95 -4.76 -7.89
N LYS A 115 -16.92 -5.65 -7.59
CA LYS A 115 -16.82 -6.61 -6.48
C LYS A 115 -15.67 -7.57 -6.73
N LYS A 116 -14.74 -7.66 -5.79
CA LYS A 116 -13.58 -8.55 -5.91
C LYS A 116 -12.92 -8.84 -4.57
N ALA A 117 -12.39 -10.04 -4.46
CA ALA A 117 -11.44 -10.42 -3.44
C ALA A 117 -10.09 -10.68 -4.10
N TYR A 118 -9.09 -10.92 -3.25
CA TYR A 118 -7.83 -11.50 -3.68
C TYR A 118 -7.00 -10.70 -4.68
N PHE A 119 -7.24 -9.40 -4.79
CA PHE A 119 -6.49 -8.48 -5.65
C PHE A 119 -5.17 -8.02 -5.01
N GLY A 120 -4.30 -7.43 -5.84
CA GLY A 120 -3.15 -6.66 -5.37
C GLY A 120 -3.56 -5.21 -5.11
N SER A 121 -2.91 -4.58 -4.14
CA SER A 121 -3.21 -3.18 -3.77
C SER A 121 -1.94 -2.43 -3.40
N ALA A 122 -1.91 -1.13 -3.67
CA ALA A 122 -0.79 -0.27 -3.29
C ALA A 122 -1.24 1.19 -3.18
N VAL A 123 -0.41 2.03 -2.54
CA VAL A 123 -0.64 3.49 -2.46
C VAL A 123 0.46 4.19 -3.24
N LEU A 124 0.07 5.06 -4.20
CA LEU A 124 1.00 5.89 -4.95
C LEU A 124 0.49 7.33 -4.96
N ASN A 125 1.34 8.27 -4.56
CA ASN A 125 0.99 9.70 -4.45
C ASN A 125 -0.26 9.96 -3.59
N ASN A 126 -0.52 9.15 -2.57
CA ASN A 126 -1.74 9.14 -1.73
C ASN A 126 -3.05 8.77 -2.44
N PHE A 127 -2.99 8.22 -3.65
CA PHE A 127 -4.13 7.55 -4.29
C PHE A 127 -4.07 6.05 -3.98
N LEU A 128 -5.22 5.42 -3.74
CA LEU A 128 -5.30 3.98 -3.49
C LEU A 128 -5.47 3.27 -4.83
N TYR A 129 -4.66 2.27 -5.12
CA TYR A 129 -4.76 1.44 -6.31
C TYR A 129 -5.15 0.02 -5.90
N VAL A 130 -6.13 -0.55 -6.60
CA VAL A 130 -6.48 -1.98 -6.52
C VAL A 130 -6.47 -2.55 -7.92
N PHE A 131 -5.83 -3.71 -8.10
CA PHE A 131 -5.60 -4.30 -9.42
C PHE A 131 -5.62 -5.82 -9.38
N GLY A 132 -6.28 -6.41 -10.36
CA GLY A 132 -6.54 -7.85 -10.41
C GLY A 132 -7.64 -8.28 -9.45
N GLY A 133 -7.53 -9.50 -8.93
CA GLY A 133 -8.54 -10.14 -8.09
C GLY A 133 -9.48 -11.04 -8.87
N ASN A 134 -10.52 -11.53 -8.20
CA ASN A 134 -11.54 -12.38 -8.80
C ASN A 134 -12.91 -12.18 -8.12
N ASN A 135 -13.94 -12.68 -8.78
CA ASN A 135 -15.30 -12.75 -8.26
C ASN A 135 -16.03 -13.99 -8.80
N TYR A 136 -17.36 -14.00 -8.76
CA TYR A 136 -18.16 -15.11 -9.29
C TYR A 136 -18.07 -15.28 -10.81
N ASP A 137 -17.96 -14.16 -11.53
CA ASP A 137 -17.98 -14.15 -12.99
C ASP A 137 -16.59 -14.41 -13.58
N TYR A 138 -15.54 -13.98 -12.89
CA TYR A 138 -14.17 -13.99 -13.39
C TYR A 138 -13.22 -14.68 -12.42
N LYS A 139 -12.45 -15.66 -12.92
CA LYS A 139 -11.40 -16.34 -12.16
C LYS A 139 -10.18 -15.45 -11.89
N ALA A 140 -9.92 -14.48 -12.76
CA ALA A 140 -8.84 -13.50 -12.66
C ALA A 140 -9.24 -12.24 -13.43
N LEU A 141 -8.95 -11.07 -12.87
CA LEU A 141 -9.24 -9.76 -13.45
C LEU A 141 -7.95 -9.07 -13.89
N PHE A 142 -8.04 -8.17 -14.86
CA PHE A 142 -6.94 -7.27 -15.27
C PHE A 142 -7.22 -5.80 -14.92
N GLU A 143 -8.44 -5.48 -14.46
CA GLU A 143 -8.87 -4.11 -14.19
C GLU A 143 -8.04 -3.49 -13.05
N THR A 144 -7.72 -2.20 -13.19
CA THR A 144 -7.17 -1.36 -12.12
C THR A 144 -8.16 -0.26 -11.78
N GLU A 145 -8.56 -0.16 -10.51
CA GLU A 145 -9.37 0.95 -10.01
C GLU A 145 -8.54 1.81 -9.03
N VAL A 146 -8.77 3.13 -9.09
CA VAL A 146 -8.02 4.11 -8.30
C VAL A 146 -8.96 5.00 -7.52
N TYR A 147 -8.71 5.15 -6.23
CA TYR A 147 -9.49 6.03 -5.35
C TYR A 147 -8.75 7.35 -5.10
N ASP A 148 -9.45 8.45 -5.36
CA ASP A 148 -9.06 9.81 -4.99
C ASP A 148 -9.86 10.26 -3.78
N ARG A 149 -9.20 10.34 -2.62
CA ARG A 149 -9.88 10.72 -1.38
C ARG A 149 -10.30 12.19 -1.33
N LEU A 150 -9.58 13.10 -1.99
CA LEU A 150 -9.91 14.52 -1.93
C LEU A 150 -11.18 14.84 -2.72
N ARG A 151 -11.41 14.10 -3.80
CA ARG A 151 -12.64 14.19 -4.60
C ARG A 151 -13.70 13.16 -4.21
N ASP A 152 -13.33 12.17 -3.40
CA ASP A 152 -14.17 11.05 -2.96
C ASP A 152 -14.76 10.23 -4.12
N VAL A 153 -13.90 9.88 -5.10
CA VAL A 153 -14.32 9.11 -6.29
C VAL A 153 -13.35 8.01 -6.64
N TRP A 154 -13.92 6.89 -7.09
CA TRP A 154 -13.19 5.83 -7.81
C TRP A 154 -13.19 6.10 -9.31
N TYR A 155 -12.11 5.74 -10.00
CA TYR A 155 -12.02 5.76 -11.45
C TYR A 155 -11.15 4.61 -11.96
N VAL A 156 -11.40 4.18 -13.20
CA VAL A 156 -10.64 3.12 -13.85
C VAL A 156 -9.30 3.66 -14.37
N SER A 157 -8.25 2.89 -14.19
CA SER A 157 -6.90 3.13 -14.72
C SER A 157 -6.53 2.03 -15.71
N SER A 158 -5.26 1.95 -16.07
CA SER A 158 -4.76 1.03 -17.10
C SER A 158 -4.92 -0.42 -16.69
N ASN A 159 -5.28 -1.27 -17.64
CA ASN A 159 -5.39 -2.71 -17.42
C ASN A 159 -4.00 -3.34 -17.25
N LEU A 160 -3.91 -4.36 -16.40
CA LEU A 160 -2.78 -5.29 -16.37
C LEU A 160 -2.64 -5.97 -17.74
N ASN A 161 -1.41 -6.27 -18.13
CA ASN A 161 -1.13 -7.04 -19.34
C ASN A 161 -1.58 -8.50 -19.18
N ILE A 162 -1.47 -9.04 -17.95
CA ILE A 162 -1.92 -10.38 -17.60
C ILE A 162 -3.00 -10.28 -16.51
N PRO A 163 -4.21 -10.84 -16.68
CA PRO A 163 -5.21 -10.89 -15.61
C PRO A 163 -4.71 -11.76 -14.47
N ARG A 164 -4.92 -11.36 -13.21
CA ARG A 164 -4.38 -12.06 -12.04
C ARG A 164 -5.35 -12.02 -10.86
N ARG A 165 -5.35 -13.07 -10.05
CA ARG A 165 -5.76 -13.05 -8.64
C ARG A 165 -4.62 -13.54 -7.77
N ASN A 166 -4.72 -13.36 -6.46
CA ASN A 166 -3.69 -13.74 -5.48
C ASN A 166 -2.29 -13.15 -5.80
N ASN A 167 -2.26 -12.06 -6.56
CA ASN A 167 -1.07 -11.29 -6.88
C ASN A 167 -0.73 -10.37 -5.71
N CYS A 168 0.56 -10.13 -5.51
CA CYS A 168 1.02 -9.13 -4.55
C CYS A 168 1.01 -7.73 -5.17
N GLY A 169 0.83 -6.70 -4.34
CA GLY A 169 0.92 -5.30 -4.72
C GLY A 169 1.84 -4.54 -3.78
N VAL A 170 2.79 -3.77 -4.33
CA VAL A 170 3.71 -2.97 -3.50
C VAL A 170 4.21 -1.73 -4.25
N THR A 171 4.33 -0.61 -3.55
CA THR A 171 4.95 0.61 -4.10
C THR A 171 6.45 0.61 -3.80
N SER A 172 7.27 0.85 -4.83
CA SER A 172 8.71 1.05 -4.68
C SER A 172 9.19 2.12 -5.65
N ASN A 173 9.98 3.08 -5.18
CA ASN A 173 10.62 4.12 -5.98
C ASN A 173 9.70 4.86 -6.98
N GLY A 174 8.46 5.15 -6.55
CA GLY A 174 7.48 5.89 -7.36
C GLY A 174 6.73 5.07 -8.41
N ARG A 175 6.88 3.74 -8.40
CA ARG A 175 6.10 2.79 -9.21
C ARG A 175 5.36 1.80 -8.33
N ILE A 176 4.27 1.25 -8.85
CA ILE A 176 3.56 0.14 -8.22
C ILE A 176 3.96 -1.15 -8.95
N TYR A 177 4.24 -2.21 -8.21
CA TYR A 177 4.58 -3.53 -8.74
C TYR A 177 3.44 -4.51 -8.45
N CYS A 178 2.98 -5.20 -9.49
CA CYS A 178 2.04 -6.31 -9.47
C CYS A 178 2.81 -7.60 -9.70
N ILE A 179 2.90 -8.45 -8.68
CA ILE A 179 3.88 -9.55 -8.63
C ILE A 179 3.16 -10.89 -8.49
N GLY A 180 3.51 -11.85 -9.37
CA GLY A 180 3.02 -13.22 -9.31
C GLY A 180 1.48 -13.35 -9.33
N GLY A 181 0.98 -14.41 -8.70
CA GLY A 181 -0.44 -14.72 -8.63
C GLY A 181 -0.85 -15.87 -9.56
N TYR A 182 -2.15 -15.93 -9.84
CA TYR A 182 -2.80 -16.93 -10.67
C TYR A 182 -3.57 -16.26 -11.80
N ASP A 183 -3.33 -16.65 -13.05
CA ASP A 183 -3.87 -15.97 -14.24
C ASP A 183 -5.28 -16.42 -14.67
N GLY A 184 -5.89 -17.31 -13.89
CA GLY A 184 -7.14 -18.00 -14.25
C GLY A 184 -6.93 -19.43 -14.75
N SER A 185 -5.69 -19.79 -15.08
CA SER A 185 -5.25 -21.10 -15.56
C SER A 185 -4.06 -21.66 -14.77
N SER A 186 -3.02 -20.86 -14.53
CA SER A 186 -1.74 -21.27 -13.95
C SER A 186 -1.20 -20.28 -12.92
N ILE A 187 -0.32 -20.77 -12.02
CA ILE A 187 0.45 -19.92 -11.11
C ILE A 187 1.63 -19.36 -11.91
N ILE A 188 1.81 -18.04 -11.88
CA ILE A 188 2.72 -17.34 -12.80
C ILE A 188 3.81 -16.55 -12.08
N PRO A 189 5.00 -16.40 -12.70
CA PRO A 189 6.11 -15.63 -12.14
C PRO A 189 6.14 -14.17 -12.59
N ASN A 190 5.30 -13.76 -13.55
CA ASN A 190 5.41 -12.45 -14.20
C ASN A 190 5.32 -11.30 -13.20
N VAL A 191 5.93 -10.17 -13.53
CA VAL A 191 5.89 -8.96 -12.72
C VAL A 191 5.63 -7.77 -13.64
N GLU A 192 4.67 -6.93 -13.26
CA GLU A 192 4.33 -5.72 -14.00
C GLU A 192 4.52 -4.51 -13.10
N ALA A 193 5.11 -3.44 -13.63
CA ALA A 193 5.27 -2.17 -12.95
C ALA A 193 4.37 -1.10 -13.59
N TYR A 194 3.52 -0.47 -12.79
CA TYR A 194 2.75 0.69 -13.21
C TYR A 194 3.62 1.94 -13.13
N ASP A 195 3.83 2.58 -14.28
CA ASP A 195 4.49 3.87 -14.36
C ASP A 195 3.43 4.97 -14.52
N HIS A 196 3.28 5.80 -13.48
CA HIS A 196 2.26 6.85 -13.44
C HIS A 196 2.49 7.96 -14.48
N ARG A 197 3.71 8.11 -15.02
CA ARG A 197 3.98 9.07 -16.11
C ARG A 197 3.56 8.49 -17.45
N MET A 198 3.78 7.20 -17.65
CA MET A 198 3.35 6.48 -18.86
C MET A 198 1.85 6.14 -18.85
N LYS A 199 1.23 6.13 -17.66
CA LYS A 199 -0.15 5.66 -17.44
C LYS A 199 -0.34 4.26 -18.04
N ALA A 200 0.59 3.35 -17.75
CA ALA A 200 0.59 1.99 -18.27
C ALA A 200 1.28 1.02 -17.30
N TRP A 201 0.85 -0.23 -17.34
CA TRP A 201 1.57 -1.36 -16.77
C TRP A 201 2.59 -1.87 -17.77
N VAL A 202 3.83 -2.05 -17.34
CA VAL A 202 4.94 -2.52 -18.15
C VAL A 202 5.52 -3.76 -17.50
N GLU A 203 5.69 -4.83 -18.27
CA GLU A 203 6.32 -6.05 -17.77
C GLU A 203 7.80 -5.80 -17.46
N VAL A 204 8.25 -6.28 -16.30
CA VAL A 204 9.64 -6.25 -15.85
C VAL A 204 10.13 -7.69 -15.65
N ALA A 205 11.37 -7.87 -15.15
CA ALA A 205 11.88 -9.23 -14.96
C ALA A 205 10.93 -10.07 -14.08
N PRO A 206 10.59 -11.30 -14.52
CA PRO A 206 9.73 -12.19 -13.75
C PRO A 206 10.50 -12.76 -12.55
N LEU A 207 9.75 -13.25 -11.55
CA LEU A 207 10.31 -14.07 -10.48
C LEU A 207 11.00 -15.31 -11.05
N ASN A 208 12.01 -15.82 -10.36
CA ASN A 208 12.66 -17.08 -10.72
C ASN A 208 11.75 -18.28 -10.42
N THR A 209 10.91 -18.17 -9.39
CA THR A 209 9.90 -19.18 -9.03
C THR A 209 8.50 -18.59 -9.22
N PRO A 210 7.58 -19.26 -9.95
CA PRO A 210 6.16 -18.86 -9.99
C PRO A 210 5.53 -18.97 -8.60
N ARG A 211 4.80 -17.94 -8.16
CA ARG A 211 4.21 -17.89 -6.80
C ARG A 211 2.85 -17.21 -6.82
N SER A 212 1.88 -17.81 -6.15
CA SER A 212 0.57 -17.21 -5.82
C SER A 212 0.45 -17.04 -4.31
N SER A 213 -0.34 -16.05 -3.86
CA SER A 213 -0.59 -15.81 -2.43
C SER A 213 0.69 -15.64 -1.61
N ALA A 214 1.71 -15.03 -2.22
CA ALA A 214 2.94 -14.65 -1.54
C ALA A 214 2.73 -13.37 -0.72
N MET A 215 3.69 -13.09 0.15
CA MET A 215 3.82 -11.80 0.81
C MET A 215 4.82 -10.93 0.05
N CYS A 216 4.71 -9.61 0.18
CA CYS A 216 5.75 -8.71 -0.30
C CYS A 216 5.94 -7.51 0.62
N VAL A 217 7.16 -6.98 0.63
CA VAL A 217 7.49 -5.70 1.28
C VAL A 217 8.59 -4.99 0.49
N ALA A 218 8.52 -3.66 0.41
CA ALA A 218 9.54 -2.85 -0.25
C ALA A 218 10.16 -1.86 0.75
N PHE A 219 11.49 -1.91 0.89
CA PHE A 219 12.28 -0.98 1.68
C PHE A 219 13.74 -1.05 1.21
N ASP A 220 14.53 -0.02 1.53
CA ASP A 220 15.94 0.06 1.14
C ASP A 220 16.18 -0.16 -0.38
N ASN A 221 15.32 0.44 -1.21
CA ASN A 221 15.33 0.34 -2.68
C ASN A 221 15.24 -1.11 -3.22
N LYS A 222 14.72 -2.03 -2.42
CA LYS A 222 14.55 -3.44 -2.76
C LYS A 222 13.11 -3.87 -2.54
N ILE A 223 12.66 -4.83 -3.34
CA ILE A 223 11.37 -5.50 -3.14
C ILE A 223 11.65 -6.94 -2.73
N TYR A 224 11.13 -7.36 -1.58
CA TYR A 224 11.22 -8.72 -1.09
C TYR A 224 9.89 -9.42 -1.36
N VAL A 225 9.93 -10.57 -2.01
CA VAL A 225 8.78 -11.45 -2.24
C VAL A 225 9.02 -12.72 -1.47
N ILE A 226 8.12 -13.04 -0.56
CA ILE A 226 8.35 -13.96 0.54
C ILE A 226 7.29 -15.06 0.50
N GLY A 227 7.72 -16.31 0.46
CA GLY A 227 6.84 -17.47 0.54
C GLY A 227 5.85 -17.58 -0.63
N GLY A 228 4.59 -17.83 -0.32
CA GLY A 228 3.54 -18.12 -1.29
C GLY A 228 3.44 -19.60 -1.64
N THR A 229 2.75 -19.91 -2.74
CA THR A 229 2.59 -21.28 -3.21
C THR A 229 2.75 -21.43 -4.72
N ASN A 230 3.30 -22.57 -5.14
CA ASN A 230 3.37 -23.03 -6.53
C ASN A 230 2.69 -24.41 -6.71
N GLY A 231 1.87 -24.82 -5.74
CA GLY A 231 1.41 -26.20 -5.53
C GLY A 231 1.78 -26.66 -4.12
N GLU A 232 2.99 -26.33 -3.67
CA GLU A 232 3.45 -26.46 -2.28
C GLU A 232 3.66 -25.06 -1.69
N ARG A 233 3.62 -24.92 -0.36
CA ARG A 233 3.94 -23.66 0.32
C ARG A 233 5.45 -23.48 0.33
N LEU A 234 5.91 -22.25 0.18
CA LEU A 234 7.31 -21.93 0.00
C LEU A 234 7.84 -21.18 1.22
N ASN A 235 9.11 -21.44 1.58
CA ASN A 235 9.87 -20.64 2.53
C ASN A 235 10.93 -19.75 1.85
N SER A 236 11.15 -19.95 0.55
CA SER A 236 12.11 -19.18 -0.23
C SER A 236 11.64 -17.75 -0.45
N ILE A 237 12.60 -16.84 -0.54
CA ILE A 237 12.40 -15.40 -0.69
C ILE A 237 13.21 -14.91 -1.88
N GLU A 238 12.64 -14.02 -2.69
CA GLU A 238 13.31 -13.40 -3.82
C GLU A 238 13.38 -11.88 -3.62
N VAL A 239 14.49 -11.27 -4.03
CA VAL A 239 14.74 -9.83 -3.87
C VAL A 239 14.95 -9.18 -5.22
N TYR A 240 14.18 -8.15 -5.53
CA TYR A 240 14.31 -7.38 -6.75
C TYR A 240 15.26 -6.20 -6.57
N GLU A 241 16.26 -6.10 -7.45
CA GLU A 241 17.08 -4.91 -7.59
C GLU A 241 16.66 -4.12 -8.82
N GLU A 242 15.96 -2.99 -8.61
CA GLU A 242 15.36 -2.20 -9.70
C GLU A 242 16.40 -1.70 -10.71
N LYS A 243 17.59 -1.32 -10.25
CA LYS A 243 18.67 -0.82 -11.13
C LYS A 243 19.16 -1.89 -12.12
N MET A 244 19.07 -3.15 -11.74
CA MET A 244 19.50 -4.28 -12.57
C MET A 244 18.33 -4.95 -13.30
N ASN A 245 17.09 -4.61 -12.96
CA ASN A 245 15.89 -5.31 -13.41
C ASN A 245 16.07 -6.84 -13.24
N LYS A 246 16.37 -7.27 -12.01
CA LYS A 246 16.74 -8.67 -11.73
C LYS A 246 16.24 -9.10 -10.35
N TRP A 247 15.81 -10.35 -10.27
CA TRP A 247 15.48 -11.03 -9.03
C TRP A 247 16.63 -11.94 -8.58
N GLU A 248 16.97 -11.85 -7.30
CA GLU A 248 18.00 -12.67 -6.67
C GLU A 248 17.43 -13.47 -5.50
N GLN A 249 17.94 -14.69 -5.30
CA GLN A 249 17.54 -15.53 -4.18
C GLN A 249 18.06 -14.93 -2.87
N PHE A 250 17.16 -14.68 -1.92
CA PHE A 250 17.56 -14.27 -0.57
C PHE A 250 18.16 -15.48 0.17
N PRO A 251 19.30 -15.33 0.88
CA PRO A 251 20.03 -16.45 1.46
C PRO A 251 19.37 -17.07 2.71
N TYR A 252 18.40 -16.40 3.34
CA TYR A 252 17.77 -16.86 4.58
C TYR A 252 16.28 -17.13 4.36
N ALA A 253 15.92 -18.39 4.13
CA ALA A 253 14.53 -18.81 4.00
C ALA A 253 13.75 -18.66 5.32
N LEU A 254 12.42 -18.58 5.23
CA LEU A 254 11.53 -18.61 6.39
C LEU A 254 11.72 -19.89 7.21
N LEU A 255 11.43 -19.81 8.50
CA LEU A 255 11.39 -20.95 9.42
C LEU A 255 10.24 -21.89 9.04
N GLU A 256 9.07 -21.32 8.71
CA GLU A 256 7.90 -22.07 8.25
C GLU A 256 7.55 -21.68 6.81
N ALA A 257 7.52 -22.68 5.92
CA ALA A 257 7.03 -22.48 4.57
C ALA A 257 5.54 -22.14 4.61
N ARG A 258 5.16 -20.98 4.06
CA ARG A 258 3.80 -20.47 4.18
C ARG A 258 3.36 -19.69 2.97
N SER A 259 2.07 -19.70 2.73
CA SER A 259 1.40 -18.66 1.95
C SER A 259 0.63 -17.76 2.91
N SER A 260 0.97 -16.48 2.90
CA SER A 260 0.30 -15.45 3.66
C SER A 260 0.18 -14.23 2.75
N ARG A 261 -0.77 -13.34 2.99
CA ARG A 261 -0.93 -12.13 2.16
C ARG A 261 -0.16 -10.93 2.70
N ALA A 262 0.52 -11.07 3.84
CA ALA A 262 1.03 -9.94 4.58
C ALA A 262 2.46 -10.16 5.11
N ALA A 263 3.36 -9.27 4.72
CA ALA A 263 4.66 -9.06 5.34
C ALA A 263 4.86 -7.55 5.48
N PHE A 264 5.65 -7.13 6.45
CA PHE A 264 5.96 -5.73 6.66
C PHE A 264 7.40 -5.53 7.12
N ASN A 265 7.87 -4.29 7.06
CA ASN A 265 9.15 -3.92 7.63
C ASN A 265 8.95 -2.86 8.71
N TYR A 266 9.80 -2.91 9.72
CA TYR A 266 10.01 -1.81 10.65
C TYR A 266 11.52 -1.61 10.76
N LEU A 267 11.97 -0.38 10.47
CA LEU A 267 13.39 -0.10 10.24
C LEU A 267 13.94 -1.06 9.15
N ASN A 268 15.00 -1.80 9.47
CA ASN A 268 15.65 -2.75 8.56
C ASN A 268 15.21 -4.20 8.81
N GLN A 269 14.24 -4.45 9.68
CA GLN A 269 13.76 -5.78 10.02
C GLN A 269 12.53 -6.13 9.17
N ILE A 270 12.41 -7.40 8.79
CA ILE A 270 11.25 -7.93 8.06
C ILE A 270 10.43 -8.79 9.02
N TYR A 271 9.12 -8.65 8.95
CA TYR A 271 8.16 -9.39 9.74
C TYR A 271 7.18 -10.10 8.82
N VAL A 272 6.91 -11.36 9.13
CA VAL A 272 5.98 -12.23 8.42
C VAL A 272 4.98 -12.76 9.43
N VAL A 273 3.69 -12.63 9.14
CA VAL A 273 2.61 -12.87 10.12
C VAL A 273 1.57 -13.83 9.56
N GLY A 274 1.20 -14.84 10.35
CA GLY A 274 0.06 -15.73 10.08
C GLY A 274 0.15 -16.46 8.75
N GLY A 275 -1.01 -16.75 8.15
CA GLY A 275 -1.16 -17.50 6.90
C GLY A 275 -1.43 -18.98 7.10
N ILE A 276 -0.96 -19.81 6.18
CA ILE A 276 -1.14 -21.26 6.21
C ILE A 276 0.15 -21.98 5.77
N ASP A 277 0.53 -23.02 6.51
CA ASP A 277 1.72 -23.85 6.21
C ASP A 277 1.45 -24.94 5.16
N ASN A 278 2.44 -25.82 4.93
CA ASN A 278 2.33 -26.89 3.94
C ASN A 278 1.49 -28.08 4.42
N GLU A 279 1.38 -28.24 5.74
CA GLU A 279 0.52 -29.20 6.43
C GLU A 279 -0.93 -28.72 6.56
N HIS A 280 -1.25 -27.55 5.97
CA HIS A 280 -2.56 -26.90 5.96
C HIS A 280 -3.04 -26.37 7.33
N ASN A 281 -2.13 -26.12 8.27
CA ASN A 281 -2.45 -25.46 9.52
C ASN A 281 -2.48 -23.94 9.34
N ILE A 282 -3.56 -23.32 9.82
CA ILE A 282 -3.65 -21.86 9.88
C ILE A 282 -2.76 -21.36 11.01
N LEU A 283 -1.98 -20.33 10.73
CA LEU A 283 -0.91 -19.86 11.59
C LEU A 283 -1.31 -18.57 12.34
N ASP A 284 -0.80 -18.47 13.56
CA ASP A 284 -0.70 -17.27 14.38
C ASP A 284 0.76 -16.84 14.56
N SER A 285 1.71 -17.62 14.04
CA SER A 285 3.14 -17.37 14.21
C SER A 285 3.59 -16.08 13.53
N VAL A 286 4.52 -15.37 14.20
CA VAL A 286 5.19 -14.18 13.69
C VAL A 286 6.67 -14.49 13.58
N GLU A 287 7.21 -14.40 12.37
CA GLU A 287 8.64 -14.53 12.11
C GLU A 287 9.27 -13.15 11.88
N GLN A 288 10.40 -12.89 12.53
CA GLN A 288 11.19 -11.67 12.37
C GLN A 288 12.57 -12.00 11.80
N TYR A 289 12.92 -11.40 10.67
CA TYR A 289 14.28 -11.40 10.15
C TYR A 289 15.10 -10.28 10.79
N GLN A 290 16.23 -10.65 11.37
CA GLN A 290 17.17 -9.72 11.98
C GLN A 290 18.44 -9.62 11.14
N PRO A 291 18.68 -8.50 10.41
CA PRO A 291 19.85 -8.37 9.55
C PRO A 291 21.19 -8.52 10.27
N PHE A 292 21.27 -8.07 11.53
CA PHE A 292 22.47 -8.20 12.35
C PHE A 292 22.84 -9.66 12.63
N ASN A 293 21.83 -10.48 12.96
CA ASN A 293 22.00 -11.90 13.28
C ASN A 293 21.91 -12.82 12.06
N LYS A 294 21.50 -12.28 10.90
CA LYS A 294 21.35 -13.03 9.63
C LYS A 294 20.49 -14.27 9.80
N ARG A 295 19.40 -14.16 10.58
CA ARG A 295 18.49 -15.27 10.86
C ARG A 295 17.06 -14.78 11.08
N TRP A 296 16.12 -15.69 10.86
CA TRP A 296 14.75 -15.58 11.31
C TRP A 296 14.63 -16.07 12.75
N GLN A 297 13.72 -15.46 13.50
CA GLN A 297 13.31 -15.93 14.83
C GLN A 297 11.81 -15.72 15.01
N PHE A 298 11.19 -16.54 15.84
CA PHE A 298 9.80 -16.32 16.24
C PHE A 298 9.69 -15.17 17.24
N LEU A 299 8.60 -14.42 17.13
CA LEU A 299 8.10 -13.49 18.14
C LEU A 299 6.80 -14.04 18.74
N ASN A 300 6.19 -13.28 19.65
CA ASN A 300 4.83 -13.57 20.10
C ASN A 300 3.88 -13.59 18.90
N GLY A 301 3.05 -14.63 18.83
CA GLY A 301 2.05 -14.78 17.78
C GLY A 301 0.93 -13.74 17.86
N VAL A 302 0.14 -13.65 16.80
CA VAL A 302 -1.11 -12.90 16.82
C VAL A 302 -2.14 -13.57 17.76
N PRO A 303 -3.11 -12.84 18.33
CA PRO A 303 -4.02 -13.40 19.34
C PRO A 303 -4.90 -14.56 18.87
N GLU A 304 -5.09 -14.69 17.56
CA GLU A 304 -5.85 -15.77 16.95
C GLU A 304 -5.22 -16.16 15.61
N LYS A 305 -5.24 -17.46 15.29
CA LYS A 305 -4.82 -17.99 13.98
C LYS A 305 -5.67 -17.37 12.89
N LYS A 306 -5.05 -16.90 11.80
CA LYS A 306 -5.78 -16.34 10.64
C LYS A 306 -4.95 -16.35 9.37
N MET A 307 -5.65 -16.47 8.25
CA MET A 307 -5.11 -16.25 6.91
C MET A 307 -6.01 -15.29 6.12
N ASN A 308 -5.56 -14.88 4.93
CA ASN A 308 -6.32 -14.04 4.00
C ASN A 308 -6.88 -12.71 4.59
N PHE A 309 -6.25 -12.18 5.63
CA PHE A 309 -6.59 -10.90 6.25
C PHE A 309 -6.02 -9.70 5.48
N GLY A 310 -6.61 -8.53 5.70
CA GLY A 310 -6.06 -7.24 5.29
C GLY A 310 -5.03 -6.74 6.30
N ALA A 311 -3.99 -6.05 5.83
CA ALA A 311 -3.01 -5.46 6.74
C ALA A 311 -2.27 -4.27 6.10
N ALA A 312 -1.77 -3.37 6.95
CA ALA A 312 -0.96 -2.23 6.51
C ALA A 312 -0.04 -1.73 7.64
N THR A 313 1.09 -1.13 7.27
CA THR A 313 1.95 -0.41 8.21
C THR A 313 1.47 1.01 8.43
N LEU A 314 1.50 1.45 9.68
CA LEU A 314 1.41 2.85 10.10
C LEU A 314 2.82 3.34 10.50
N SER A 315 2.92 4.54 11.07
CA SER A 315 4.22 5.16 11.41
C SER A 315 5.09 4.26 12.31
N ASP A 316 4.51 3.73 13.38
CA ASP A 316 5.18 2.97 14.44
C ASP A 316 4.36 1.74 14.87
N SER A 317 3.36 1.38 14.08
CA SER A 317 2.47 0.25 14.36
C SER A 317 2.07 -0.47 13.07
N TYR A 318 1.53 -1.67 13.22
CA TYR A 318 1.01 -2.48 12.14
C TYR A 318 -0.43 -2.93 12.43
N ILE A 319 -1.35 -2.68 11.51
CA ILE A 319 -2.76 -3.07 11.67
C ILE A 319 -3.06 -4.34 10.87
N ILE A 320 -3.80 -5.27 11.47
CA ILE A 320 -4.37 -6.45 10.83
C ILE A 320 -5.88 -6.45 11.01
N THR A 321 -6.64 -6.63 9.93
CA THR A 321 -8.10 -6.64 9.92
C THR A 321 -8.68 -7.87 9.24
N GLY A 322 -9.69 -8.45 9.88
CA GLY A 322 -10.45 -9.58 9.38
C GLY A 322 -9.61 -10.85 9.19
N GLY A 323 -9.85 -11.53 8.06
CA GLY A 323 -9.28 -12.82 7.71
C GLY A 323 -10.24 -13.98 7.94
N GLU A 324 -9.72 -15.20 7.85
CA GLU A 324 -10.48 -16.43 8.06
C GLU A 324 -9.67 -17.47 8.83
N ASN A 325 -10.37 -18.29 9.63
CA ASN A 325 -9.78 -19.39 10.39
C ASN A 325 -10.72 -20.59 10.61
N GLY A 326 -11.70 -20.75 9.73
CA GLY A 326 -12.85 -21.65 9.90
C GLY A 326 -14.18 -20.86 9.94
N GLU A 327 -14.10 -19.60 10.35
CA GLU A 327 -15.16 -18.59 10.25
C GLU A 327 -14.60 -17.33 9.55
N VAL A 328 -15.50 -16.45 9.10
CA VAL A 328 -15.14 -15.13 8.56
C VAL A 328 -14.99 -14.15 9.72
N LEU A 329 -13.81 -13.53 9.83
CA LEU A 329 -13.47 -12.68 10.97
C LEU A 329 -13.72 -11.19 10.67
N ASN A 330 -14.14 -10.46 11.69
CA ASN A 330 -14.21 -8.99 11.69
C ASN A 330 -13.26 -8.35 12.72
N SER A 331 -12.41 -9.15 13.35
CA SER A 331 -11.49 -8.70 14.39
C SER A 331 -10.38 -7.81 13.82
N CYS A 332 -9.93 -6.85 14.63
CA CYS A 332 -8.91 -5.87 14.27
C CYS A 332 -7.87 -5.79 15.39
N HIS A 333 -6.59 -5.85 15.04
CA HIS A 333 -5.49 -5.80 15.99
C HIS A 333 -4.40 -4.83 15.51
N PHE A 334 -3.79 -4.12 16.45
CA PHE A 334 -2.62 -3.30 16.24
C PHE A 334 -1.41 -3.95 16.92
N PHE A 335 -0.26 -3.92 16.26
CA PHE A 335 1.01 -4.48 16.73
C PHE A 335 2.11 -3.44 16.73
#